data_AF-A0A8H6J9S1-F1
#
_entry.id   AF-A0A8H6J9S1-F1
#
_cell.length_a   1.000
_cell.length_b   1.000
_cell.length_c   1.000
_cell.angle_alpha   90.00
_cell.angle_beta   90.00
_cell.angle_gamma   90.00
#
_symmetry.space_group_name_H-M   'P 1'
#
loop_
_entity.id
_entity.type
_entity.pdbx_description
1 polymer ?
#
loop_
_entity_poly.entity_id
_entity_poly.type
_entity_poly.pdbx_seq_one_letter_code
_entity_poly.pdbx_strand_id
1 'polypeptide(L)'
;MTTSMTGEQIQEAANQLPSLTPQGLGPAVEFFAILFGVVSVLVVSLRVYVRAGLSGASTSLWGIEDYMVVIGTLPMIPAVVHAVYAARFGIGTHDAQLPSPLYLIRANEYQTYWESLYFISSTVIKCAIGFTCMRLDRRRRVVVIMAVNMSIMGVVAILALVYIFANCTPFAAT
;
A
#
# COMPACT_ATOMS: atom_id res chain seq x y z
N MET A 1 6.42 -37.62 19.20
CA MET A 1 5.17 -36.84 19.23
C MET A 1 5.53 -35.40 19.44
N THR A 2 5.85 -34.68 18.37
CA THR A 2 6.02 -33.22 18.40
C THR A 2 4.62 -32.63 18.48
N THR A 3 4.22 -32.11 19.64
CA THR A 3 2.97 -31.36 19.79
C THR A 3 3.03 -30.18 18.84
N SER A 4 2.34 -30.29 17.71
CA SER A 4 2.17 -29.22 16.74
C SER A 4 1.48 -28.07 17.45
N MET A 5 2.21 -26.97 17.67
CA MET A 5 1.63 -25.73 18.17
C MET A 5 0.46 -25.33 17.27
N THR A 6 -0.62 -24.83 17.87
CA THR A 6 -1.75 -24.30 17.10
C THR A 6 -1.33 -23.00 16.40
N GLY A 7 -2.04 -22.61 15.33
CA GLY A 7 -1.73 -21.38 14.60
C GLY A 7 -1.72 -20.13 15.50
N GLU A 8 -2.60 -20.09 16.49
CA GLU A 8 -2.66 -19.01 17.50
C GLU A 8 -1.40 -18.95 18.36
N GLN A 9 -0.91 -20.10 18.84
CA GLN A 9 0.30 -20.17 19.65
C GLN A 9 1.55 -19.76 18.84
N ILE A 10 1.58 -20.09 17.54
CA ILE A 10 2.64 -19.67 16.64
C ILE A 10 2.59 -18.15 16.43
N GLN A 11 1.39 -17.60 16.25
CA GLN A 11 1.18 -16.17 16.07
C GLN A 11 1.52 -15.37 17.34
N GLU A 12 1.13 -15.87 18.51
CA GLU A 12 1.47 -15.24 19.80
C GLU A 12 2.98 -15.22 20.03
N ALA A 13 3.68 -16.32 19.73
CA ALA A 13 5.13 -16.38 19.78
C ALA A 13 5.78 -15.41 18.77
N ALA A 14 5.24 -15.28 17.56
CA ALA A 14 5.73 -14.35 16.54
C ALA A 14 5.50 -12.88 16.93
N ASN A 15 4.38 -12.56 17.61
CA ASN A 15 4.05 -11.22 18.07
C ASN A 15 5.02 -10.68 19.13
N GLN A 16 5.65 -11.58 19.91
CA GLN A 16 6.61 -11.22 20.96
C GLN A 16 8.05 -11.02 20.46
N LEU A 17 8.32 -11.26 19.17
CA LEU A 17 9.66 -11.12 18.61
C LEU A 17 10.13 -9.64 18.60
N PRO A 18 11.38 -9.37 19.01
CA PRO A 18 11.96 -8.03 18.88
C PRO A 18 12.22 -7.70 17.41
N SER A 19 12.17 -6.42 17.05
CA SER A 19 12.59 -5.99 15.70
C SER A 19 14.08 -6.25 15.48
N LEU A 20 14.44 -6.75 14.29
CA LEU A 20 15.83 -6.92 13.87
C LEU A 20 16.38 -5.64 13.25
N THR A 21 17.70 -5.50 13.29
CA THR A 21 18.40 -4.56 12.42
C THR A 21 18.32 -5.08 10.99
N PRO A 22 17.80 -4.31 10.03
CA PRO A 22 17.64 -4.77 8.65
C PRO A 22 19.01 -5.06 8.03
N GLN A 23 19.13 -6.20 7.36
CA GLN A 23 20.35 -6.64 6.66
C GLN A 23 20.06 -6.88 5.18
N GLY A 24 21.13 -7.01 4.38
CA GLY A 24 21.01 -7.25 2.95
C GLY A 24 20.27 -6.12 2.23
N LEU A 25 19.14 -6.46 1.60
CA LEU A 25 18.29 -5.52 0.86
C LEU A 25 17.30 -4.77 1.76
N GLY A 26 17.12 -5.21 3.02
CA GLY A 26 16.18 -4.61 3.98
C GLY A 26 16.38 -3.10 4.20
N PRO A 27 17.62 -2.59 4.39
CA PRO A 27 17.86 -1.16 4.56
C PRO A 27 17.45 -0.32 3.35
N ALA A 28 17.61 -0.87 2.14
CA ALA A 28 17.19 -0.19 0.92
C ALA A 28 15.66 -0.09 0.84
N VAL A 29 14.95 -1.17 1.19
CA VAL A 29 13.48 -1.18 1.26
C VAL A 29 12.97 -0.14 2.25
N GLU A 30 13.54 -0.10 3.45
CA GLU A 30 13.19 0.90 4.48
C GLU A 30 13.44 2.33 3.98
N PHE A 31 14.63 2.58 3.41
CA PHE A 31 14.99 3.90 2.88
C PHE A 31 14.03 4.36 1.78
N PHE A 32 13.77 3.53 0.77
CA PHE A 32 12.89 3.88 -0.34
C PHE A 32 11.43 4.04 0.10
N ALA A 33 10.95 3.18 1.02
CA ALA A 33 9.60 3.30 1.56
C ALA A 33 9.38 4.66 2.24
N ILE A 34 10.32 5.08 3.10
CA ILE A 34 10.25 6.37 3.79
C ILE A 34 10.39 7.52 2.79
N LEU A 35 11.38 7.46 1.90
CA LEU A 35 11.63 8.52 0.92
C LEU A 35 10.41 8.75 0.02
N PHE A 36 9.87 7.71 -0.60
CA PHE A 36 8.70 7.83 -1.47
C PHE A 36 7.43 8.17 -0.70
N GLY A 37 7.29 7.69 0.54
CA GLY A 37 6.20 8.08 1.43
C GLY A 37 6.20 9.59 1.71
N VAL A 38 7.34 10.15 2.12
CA VAL A 38 7.49 11.58 2.40
C VAL A 38 7.25 12.41 1.14
N VAL A 39 7.87 12.04 0.02
CA VAL A 39 7.69 12.74 -1.26
C VAL A 39 6.22 12.70 -1.69
N SER A 40 5.54 11.57 -1.55
CA SER A 40 4.12 11.44 -1.89
C SER A 40 3.25 12.38 -1.07
N VAL A 41 3.43 12.42 0.25
CA VAL A 41 2.67 13.34 1.13
C VAL A 41 2.95 14.79 0.75
N LEU A 42 4.22 15.17 0.54
CA LEU A 42 4.59 16.53 0.15
C LEU A 42 3.93 16.95 -1.17
N VAL A 43 3.97 16.09 -2.19
CA VAL A 43 3.37 16.36 -3.50
C VAL A 43 1.84 16.50 -3.39
N VAL A 44 1.18 15.66 -2.60
CA VAL A 44 -0.27 15.72 -2.40
C VAL A 44 -0.66 16.95 -1.58
N SER A 45 0.08 17.27 -0.52
CA SER A 45 -0.12 18.50 0.26
C SER A 45 0.07 19.74 -0.59
N LEU A 46 1.11 19.78 -1.44
CA LEU A 46 1.33 20.87 -2.39
C LEU A 46 0.18 20.98 -3.40
N ARG A 47 -0.30 19.84 -3.92
CA ARG A 47 -1.48 19.81 -4.81
C ARG A 47 -2.70 20.42 -4.14
N VAL A 48 -2.99 20.02 -2.90
CA VAL A 48 -4.11 20.55 -2.11
C VAL A 48 -3.91 22.05 -1.85
N TYR A 49 -2.72 22.46 -1.44
CA TYR A 49 -2.39 23.87 -1.17
C TYR A 49 -2.58 24.76 -2.40
N VAL A 50 -2.06 24.34 -3.57
CA VAL A 50 -2.20 25.10 -4.83
C VAL A 50 -3.67 25.18 -5.28
N ARG A 51 -4.43 24.08 -5.15
CA ARG A 51 -5.85 24.03 -5.55
C ARG A 51 -6.80 24.69 -4.54
N ALA A 52 -6.43 24.79 -3.26
CA ALA A 52 -7.27 25.37 -2.21
C ALA A 52 -6.96 26.84 -1.90
N GLY A 53 -5.70 27.28 -2.04
CA GLY A 53 -5.26 28.58 -1.52
C GLY A 53 -4.65 29.55 -2.54
N LEU A 54 -3.93 29.08 -3.55
CA LEU A 54 -3.22 29.98 -4.49
C LEU A 54 -4.05 30.37 -5.71
N SER A 55 -5.03 29.55 -6.10
CA SER A 55 -5.94 29.89 -7.19
C SER A 55 -7.03 30.83 -6.66
N GLY A 56 -6.81 32.15 -6.74
CA GLY A 56 -7.89 33.15 -6.64
C GLY A 56 -9.04 32.95 -7.66
N ALA A 57 -8.93 31.95 -8.52
CA ALA A 57 -9.95 31.48 -9.42
C ALA A 57 -10.78 30.35 -8.77
N SER A 58 -11.84 30.77 -8.06
CA SER A 58 -13.05 29.98 -7.80
C SER A 58 -12.89 28.70 -6.94
N THR A 59 -13.48 28.74 -5.76
CA THR A 59 -13.87 27.59 -4.91
C THR A 59 -14.69 26.49 -5.63
N SER A 60 -14.97 26.65 -6.93
CA SER A 60 -15.67 25.72 -7.82
C SER A 60 -14.78 24.62 -8.47
N LEU A 61 -13.46 24.62 -8.22
CA LEU A 61 -12.52 23.77 -8.99
C LEU A 61 -12.05 22.47 -8.33
N TRP A 62 -12.51 22.12 -7.13
CA TRP A 62 -12.28 20.77 -6.59
C TRP A 62 -13.09 19.75 -7.38
N GLY A 63 -12.41 18.99 -8.22
CA GLY A 63 -13.02 17.89 -8.96
C GLY A 63 -12.97 16.59 -8.15
N ILE A 64 -13.72 15.59 -8.61
CA ILE A 64 -13.71 14.24 -8.04
C ILE A 64 -12.28 13.70 -7.97
N GLU A 65 -11.42 14.08 -8.92
CA GLU A 65 -10.02 13.70 -8.94
C GLU A 65 -9.23 14.12 -7.68
N ASP A 66 -9.54 15.28 -7.08
CA ASP A 66 -8.79 15.75 -5.91
C ASP A 66 -9.16 14.97 -4.66
N TYR A 67 -10.45 14.71 -4.47
CA TYR A 67 -10.94 13.86 -3.40
C TYR A 67 -10.35 12.46 -3.50
N MET A 68 -10.30 11.89 -4.72
CA MET A 68 -9.71 10.57 -4.93
C MET A 68 -8.21 10.54 -4.61
N VAL A 69 -7.42 11.56 -4.98
CA VAL A 69 -6.00 11.61 -4.61
C VAL A 69 -5.83 11.67 -3.09
N VAL A 70 -6.60 12.52 -2.40
CA VAL A 70 -6.52 12.65 -0.94
C VAL A 70 -6.91 11.35 -0.25
N ILE A 71 -8.05 10.76 -0.64
CA ILE A 71 -8.53 9.48 -0.11
C ILE A 71 -7.54 8.36 -0.39
N GLY A 72 -6.97 8.29 -1.60
CA GLY A 72 -5.98 7.29 -1.98
C GLY A 72 -4.64 7.45 -1.25
N THR A 73 -4.33 8.64 -0.74
CA THR A 73 -3.12 8.88 0.06
C THR A 73 -3.28 8.37 1.49
N LEU A 74 -4.52 8.31 2.03
CA LEU A 74 -4.76 7.86 3.40
C LEU A 74 -4.29 6.42 3.66
N PRO A 75 -4.58 5.41 2.80
CA PRO A 75 -4.02 4.06 2.94
C PRO A 75 -2.51 3.96 2.65
N MET A 76 -1.93 4.93 1.93
CA MET A 76 -0.49 4.92 1.63
C MET A 76 0.35 5.10 2.90
N ILE A 77 -0.10 5.95 3.83
CA ILE A 77 0.62 6.25 5.07
C ILE A 77 0.84 4.98 5.91
N PRO A 78 -0.20 4.21 6.29
CA PRO A 78 0.00 2.96 7.00
C PRO A 78 0.74 1.92 6.14
N ALA A 79 0.60 1.91 4.81
CA ALA A 79 1.40 1.02 3.95
C ALA A 79 2.90 1.27 4.17
N VAL A 80 3.36 2.53 4.13
CA VAL A 80 4.78 2.86 4.37
C VAL A 80 5.26 2.34 5.73
N VAL A 81 4.44 2.49 6.78
CA VAL A 81 4.77 1.97 8.11
C VAL A 81 4.94 0.45 8.11
N HIS A 82 4.04 -0.28 7.43
CA HIS A 82 4.11 -1.73 7.34
C HIS A 82 5.31 -2.19 6.49
N ALA A 83 5.70 -1.45 5.46
CA ALA A 83 6.93 -1.72 4.70
C ALA A 83 8.19 -1.63 5.57
N VAL A 84 8.25 -0.61 6.44
CA VAL A 84 9.36 -0.45 7.40
C VAL A 84 9.40 -1.61 8.40
N TYR A 85 8.25 -2.00 8.95
CA TYR A 85 8.19 -3.16 9.84
C TYR A 85 8.57 -4.46 9.12
N ALA A 86 8.07 -4.68 7.90
CA ALA A 86 8.41 -5.86 7.11
C ALA A 86 9.92 -5.99 6.91
N ALA A 87 10.62 -4.88 6.57
CA ALA A 87 12.07 -4.86 6.45
C ALA A 87 12.79 -5.19 7.77
N ARG A 88 12.28 -4.69 8.91
CA ARG A 88 12.83 -4.96 10.25
C ARG A 88 12.51 -6.34 10.81
N PHE A 89 11.56 -7.08 10.24
CA PHE A 89 11.26 -8.45 10.62
C PHE A 89 11.87 -9.50 9.67
N GLY A 90 12.60 -9.08 8.63
CA GLY A 90 13.42 -9.98 7.80
C GLY A 90 13.21 -9.86 6.29
N ILE A 91 12.26 -9.04 5.81
CA ILE A 91 12.11 -8.83 4.36
C ILE A 91 13.39 -8.19 3.80
N GLY A 92 13.97 -8.83 2.78
CA GLY A 92 15.22 -8.42 2.14
C GLY A 92 16.50 -8.99 2.79
N THR A 93 16.37 -9.74 3.89
CA THR A 93 17.45 -10.55 4.46
C THR A 93 17.36 -11.97 3.90
N HIS A 94 18.49 -12.65 3.72
CA HIS A 94 18.48 -14.04 3.25
C HIS A 94 17.93 -14.97 4.34
N ASP A 95 17.02 -15.91 4.02
CA ASP A 95 16.34 -16.77 5.02
C ASP A 95 17.32 -17.53 5.92
N ALA A 96 18.47 -17.95 5.39
CA ALA A 96 19.53 -18.61 6.17
C ALA A 96 20.17 -17.73 7.26
N GLN A 97 19.99 -16.41 7.21
CA GLN A 97 20.52 -15.45 8.19
C GLN A 97 19.48 -15.07 9.25
N LEU A 98 18.23 -15.53 9.12
CA LEU A 98 17.20 -15.27 10.12
C LEU A 98 17.43 -16.11 11.39
N PRO A 99 17.35 -15.51 12.59
CA PRO A 99 17.55 -16.25 13.84
C PRO A 99 16.53 -17.36 14.09
N SER A 100 15.33 -17.23 13.53
CA SER A 100 14.26 -18.22 13.67
C SER A 100 13.27 -18.13 12.51
N PRO A 101 12.57 -19.24 12.18
CA PRO A 101 11.54 -19.24 11.14
C PRO A 101 10.30 -18.42 11.51
N LEU A 102 10.11 -18.09 12.80
CA LEU A 102 8.99 -17.26 13.27
C LEU A 102 9.09 -15.82 12.75
N TYR A 103 10.30 -15.32 12.47
CA TYR A 103 10.50 -14.02 11.82
C TYR A 103 9.88 -13.98 10.42
N LEU A 104 9.95 -15.08 9.66
CA LEU A 104 9.38 -15.16 8.32
C LEU A 104 7.85 -15.02 8.35
N ILE A 105 7.20 -15.60 9.37
CA ILE A 105 5.74 -15.50 9.56
C ILE A 105 5.36 -14.03 9.79
N ARG A 106 6.06 -13.37 10.72
CA ARG A 106 5.81 -11.95 11.05
C ARG A 106 6.13 -11.01 9.89
N ALA A 107 7.21 -11.28 9.17
CA ALA A 107 7.62 -10.52 7.98
C ALA A 107 6.57 -10.62 6.85
N ASN A 108 6.08 -11.83 6.57
CA ASN A 108 5.02 -12.05 5.57
C ASN A 108 3.70 -11.41 5.96
N GLU A 109 3.35 -11.40 7.25
CA GLU A 109 2.16 -10.72 7.74
C GLU A 109 2.22 -9.21 7.43
N TYR A 110 3.30 -8.54 7.82
CA TYR A 110 3.49 -7.11 7.52
C TYR A 110 3.57 -6.84 6.00
N GLN A 111 4.18 -7.73 5.24
CA GLN A 111 4.20 -7.64 3.78
C GLN A 111 2.79 -7.72 3.19
N THR A 112 1.95 -8.62 3.70
CA THR A 112 0.55 -8.78 3.22
C THR A 112 -0.28 -7.54 3.51
N TYR A 113 -0.13 -6.94 4.70
CA TYR A 113 -0.78 -5.68 5.03
C TYR A 113 -0.28 -4.53 4.15
N TRP A 114 1.05 -4.44 3.94
CA TRP A 114 1.63 -3.45 3.03
C TRP A 114 1.05 -3.59 1.62
N GLU A 115 1.04 -4.79 1.06
CA GLU A 115 0.57 -5.07 -0.29
C GLU A 115 -0.91 -4.71 -0.44
N SER A 116 -1.75 -5.10 0.52
CA SER A 116 -3.19 -4.80 0.53
C SER A 116 -3.46 -3.29 0.54
N LEU A 117 -2.82 -2.56 1.46
CA LEU A 117 -2.98 -1.11 1.59
C LEU A 117 -2.43 -0.35 0.38
N TYR A 118 -1.25 -0.75 -0.09
CA TYR A 118 -0.61 -0.19 -1.27
C TYR A 118 -1.46 -0.41 -2.52
N PHE A 119 -2.06 -1.59 -2.69
CA PHE A 119 -2.88 -1.90 -3.84
C PHE A 119 -4.17 -1.07 -3.89
N ILE A 120 -4.83 -0.90 -2.74
CA ILE A 120 -6.00 0.00 -2.59
C ILE A 120 -5.60 1.44 -2.93
N SER A 121 -4.54 1.95 -2.29
CA SER A 121 -4.02 3.31 -2.51
C SER A 121 -3.67 3.57 -3.98
N SER A 122 -2.85 2.69 -4.58
CA SER A 122 -2.37 2.80 -5.96
C SER A 122 -3.53 2.78 -6.96
N THR A 123 -4.54 1.95 -6.75
CA THR A 123 -5.72 1.87 -7.63
C THR A 123 -6.50 3.17 -7.59
N VAL A 124 -6.80 3.71 -6.40
CA VAL A 124 -7.55 4.96 -6.25
C VAL A 124 -6.80 6.15 -6.88
N ILE A 125 -5.48 6.25 -6.64
CA ILE A 125 -4.65 7.33 -7.20
C ILE A 125 -4.57 7.23 -8.72
N LYS A 126 -4.40 6.04 -9.30
CA LYS A 126 -4.39 5.84 -10.75
C LYS A 126 -5.72 6.22 -11.39
N CYS A 127 -6.84 5.89 -10.74
CA CYS A 127 -8.15 6.33 -11.19
C CYS A 127 -8.26 7.86 -11.17
N ALA A 128 -7.75 8.53 -10.13
CA ALA A 128 -7.73 9.99 -10.06
C ALA A 128 -6.90 10.64 -11.19
N ILE A 129 -5.74 10.05 -11.52
CA ILE A 129 -4.91 10.48 -12.66
C ILE A 129 -5.68 10.26 -13.97
N GLY A 130 -6.32 9.11 -14.15
CA GLY A 130 -7.12 8.81 -15.34
C GLY A 130 -8.27 9.79 -15.55
N PHE A 131 -9.00 10.15 -14.49
CA PHE A 131 -10.02 11.20 -14.55
C PHE A 131 -9.42 12.57 -14.90
N THR A 132 -8.24 12.90 -14.35
CA THR A 132 -7.52 14.13 -14.71
C THR A 132 -7.16 14.16 -16.20
N CYS A 133 -6.65 13.04 -16.75
CA CYS A 133 -6.32 12.93 -18.17
C CYS A 133 -7.55 13.08 -19.07
N MET A 134 -8.68 12.44 -18.73
CA MET A 134 -9.94 12.58 -19.48
C MET A 134 -10.53 13.98 -19.40
N ARG A 135 -10.26 14.72 -18.32
CA ARG A 135 -10.63 16.13 -18.19
C ARG A 135 -9.77 17.04 -19.08
N LEU A 136 -8.49 16.71 -19.25
CA LEU A 136 -7.55 17.48 -20.07
C LEU A 136 -7.75 17.23 -21.57
N ASP A 137 -8.01 15.98 -21.98
CA ASP A 137 -8.20 15.62 -23.39
C ASP A 137 -9.52 14.87 -23.60
N ARG A 138 -10.45 15.50 -24.33
CA ARG A 138 -11.79 14.96 -24.65
C ARG A 138 -11.84 14.14 -25.95
N ARG A 139 -10.71 13.90 -26.62
CA ARG A 139 -10.71 13.05 -27.82
C ARG A 139 -11.21 11.66 -27.48
N ARG A 140 -12.21 11.17 -28.21
CA ARG A 140 -12.88 9.88 -27.96
C ARG A 140 -11.91 8.70 -27.86
N ARG A 141 -10.82 8.71 -28.65
CA ARG A 141 -9.78 7.66 -28.59
C ARG A 141 -9.05 7.64 -27.24
N VAL A 142 -8.71 8.82 -26.70
CA VAL A 142 -8.01 8.95 -25.41
C VAL A 142 -8.94 8.56 -24.26
N VAL A 143 -10.16 9.11 -24.26
CA VAL A 143 -11.15 8.83 -23.22
C VAL A 143 -11.50 7.34 -23.14
N VAL A 144 -11.73 6.69 -24.28
CA VAL A 144 -12.06 5.26 -24.30
C VAL A 144 -10.90 4.40 -23.79
N ILE A 145 -9.66 4.67 -24.22
CA ILE A 145 -8.49 3.91 -23.76
C ILE A 145 -8.28 4.08 -22.24
N MET A 146 -8.41 5.31 -21.73
CA MET A 146 -8.28 5.59 -20.30
C MET A 146 -9.39 4.93 -19.49
N ALA A 147 -10.64 5.02 -19.94
CA ALA A 147 -11.77 4.40 -19.26
C ALA A 147 -11.63 2.86 -19.20
N VAL A 148 -11.19 2.23 -20.30
CA VAL A 148 -10.93 0.78 -20.32
C VAL A 148 -9.80 0.42 -19.38
N ASN A 149 -8.69 1.16 -19.39
CA ASN A 149 -7.55 0.89 -18.49
C ASN A 149 -7.96 1.02 -17.02
N MET A 150 -8.65 2.10 -16.65
CA MET A 150 -9.18 2.31 -15.29
C MET A 150 -10.13 1.19 -14.88
N SER A 151 -10.99 0.73 -15.79
CA SER A 151 -11.93 -0.36 -15.52
C SER A 151 -11.21 -1.68 -15.27
N ILE A 152 -10.22 -2.02 -16.10
CA ILE A 152 -9.39 -3.23 -15.92
C ILE A 152 -8.66 -3.18 -14.57
N MET A 153 -8.05 -2.04 -14.24
CA MET A 153 -7.36 -1.88 -12.96
C MET A 153 -8.31 -2.04 -11.77
N GLY A 154 -9.51 -1.46 -11.83
CA GLY A 154 -10.52 -1.62 -10.79
C GLY A 154 -11.00 -3.07 -10.63
N VAL A 155 -11.22 -3.79 -11.73
CA VAL A 155 -11.62 -5.21 -11.69
C VAL A 155 -10.51 -6.07 -11.10
N VAL A 156 -9.27 -5.90 -11.55
CA VAL A 156 -8.11 -6.64 -11.00
C VAL A 156 -7.91 -6.30 -9.52
N ALA A 157 -8.11 -5.04 -9.13
CA ALA A 157 -8.08 -4.62 -7.73
C ALA A 157 -9.07 -5.38 -6.86
N ILE A 158 -10.34 -5.43 -7.30
CA ILE A 158 -11.40 -6.15 -6.60
C ILE A 158 -11.10 -7.65 -6.55
N LEU A 159 -10.66 -8.25 -7.65
CA LEU A 159 -10.36 -9.69 -7.70
C LEU A 159 -9.20 -10.06 -6.76
N ALA A 160 -8.14 -9.24 -6.70
CA ALA A 160 -7.02 -9.51 -5.80
C ALA A 160 -7.44 -9.35 -4.33
N LEU A 161 -8.23 -8.33 -4.01
CA LEU A 161 -8.75 -8.16 -2.65
C LEU A 161 -9.66 -9.32 -2.26
N VAL A 162 -10.58 -9.75 -3.15
CA VAL A 162 -11.41 -10.93 -2.92
C VAL A 162 -10.55 -12.17 -2.73
N TYR A 163 -9.51 -12.35 -3.54
CA TYR A 163 -8.58 -13.48 -3.39
C TYR A 163 -7.88 -13.45 -2.03
N ILE A 164 -7.34 -12.30 -1.62
CA ILE A 164 -6.70 -12.11 -0.32
C ILE A 164 -7.71 -12.39 0.80
N PHE A 165 -8.89 -11.79 0.80
CA PHE A 165 -9.88 -12.00 1.87
C PHE A 165 -10.48 -13.41 1.89
N ALA A 166 -10.54 -14.11 0.76
CA ALA A 166 -11.07 -15.48 0.67
C ALA A 166 -10.02 -16.55 1.00
N ASN A 167 -8.73 -16.31 0.69
CA ASN A 167 -7.66 -17.29 0.85
C ASN A 167 -6.71 -16.98 2.00
N CYS A 168 -6.48 -15.70 2.29
CA CYS A 168 -5.87 -15.30 3.55
C CYS A 168 -7.00 -15.25 4.58
N THR A 169 -6.90 -16.08 5.60
CA THR A 169 -7.78 -16.05 6.77
C THR A 169 -7.10 -15.25 7.89
N PRO A 170 -7.24 -13.91 7.98
CA PRO A 170 -6.76 -13.17 9.13
C PRO A 170 -7.90 -12.83 10.11
N PHE A 171 -8.84 -13.75 10.37
CA PHE A 171 -9.83 -13.61 11.46
C PHE A 171 -10.22 -14.93 12.17
N ALA A 172 -9.64 -16.07 11.80
CA ALA A 172 -9.88 -17.37 12.48
C ALA A 172 -8.81 -17.69 13.55
N ALA A 173 -8.15 -16.64 14.05
CA ALA A 173 -7.31 -16.68 15.25
C ALA A 173 -8.00 -15.88 16.38
N THR A 174 -9.27 -16.21 16.57
CA THR A 174 -10.08 -15.92 17.77
C THR A 174 -10.80 -17.19 18.17
#